data_AF-A0A9X9F326-F1
#
_entry.id   AF-A0A9X9F326-F1
#
_cell.length_a   1.000
_cell.length_b   1.000
_cell.length_c   1.000
_cell.angle_alpha   90.00
_cell.angle_beta   90.00
_cell.angle_gamma   90.00
#
_symmetry.space_group_name_H-M   'P 1'
#
loop_
_entity.id
_entity.type
_entity.pdbx_description
1 polymer ?
#
loop_
_entity_poly.entity_id
_entity_poly.type
_entity_poly.pdbx_seq_one_letter_code
_entity_poly.pdbx_strand_id
1 'polypeptide(L)'
;ILMFFIASSLFINISLGKFIYNANLVETYYLGEHRGKINESLKAMYYVKATGIFSRIKSVWKKDYNKYLDTVQKRVLKQNALESFNSSLSTIFIIIMLAVGFYNFSKGEGDLSNIFFFIAISSIIFSPVSTIIGSILNWNSVKPLLLRTLDILEEVLEKNGSDTEVDILRGS
;
A
#
# COMPACT_ATOMS: atom_id res chain seq x y z
N ILE A 1 -2.26 27.63 10.94
CA ILE A 1 -1.19 27.09 10.06
C ILE A 1 -0.95 25.61 10.33
N LEU A 2 -0.63 25.23 11.57
CA LEU A 2 -0.31 23.85 11.93
C LEU A 2 -1.45 22.85 11.67
N MET A 3 -2.65 23.13 12.19
CA MET A 3 -3.86 22.32 11.92
C MET A 3 -4.20 22.22 10.42
N PHE A 4 -3.93 23.27 9.64
CA PHE A 4 -4.17 23.27 8.19
C PHE A 4 -3.20 22.33 7.46
N PHE A 5 -1.92 22.33 7.83
CA PHE A 5 -0.93 21.40 7.28
C PHE A 5 -1.26 19.95 7.61
N ILE A 6 -1.70 19.67 8.84
CA ILE A 6 -2.11 18.32 9.25
C ILE A 6 -3.34 17.88 8.46
N ALA A 7 -4.37 18.72 8.37
CA ALA A 7 -5.59 18.39 7.62
C ALA A 7 -5.31 18.18 6.12
N SER A 8 -4.49 19.03 5.51
CA SER A 8 -4.08 18.89 4.11
C SER A 8 -3.30 17.61 3.87
N SER A 9 -2.35 17.29 4.75
CA SER A 9 -1.59 16.04 4.71
C SER A 9 -2.50 14.81 4.78
N LEU A 10 -3.41 14.77 5.74
CA LEU A 10 -4.36 13.66 5.90
C LEU A 10 -5.27 13.52 4.68
N PHE A 11 -5.81 14.62 4.17
CA PHE A 11 -6.69 14.61 3.00
C PHE A 11 -5.98 14.06 1.75
N ILE A 12 -4.75 14.52 1.50
CA ILE A 12 -3.93 14.06 0.36
C ILE A 12 -3.63 12.57 0.49
N ASN A 13 -3.23 12.12 1.68
CA ASN A 13 -2.90 10.71 1.93
C ASN A 13 -4.11 9.78 1.83
N ILE A 14 -5.29 10.20 2.30
CA ILE A 14 -6.53 9.43 2.14
C ILE A 14 -6.90 9.32 0.66
N SER A 15 -6.87 10.45 -0.06
CA SER A 15 -7.22 10.51 -1.48
C SER A 15 -6.29 9.65 -2.34
N LEU A 16 -4.98 9.84 -2.19
CA LEU A 16 -3.96 9.08 -2.94
C LEU A 16 -3.85 7.62 -2.46
N GLY A 17 -4.13 7.35 -1.19
CA GLY A 17 -4.20 6.01 -0.64
C GLY A 17 -5.22 5.13 -1.36
N LYS A 18 -6.38 5.68 -1.73
CA LYS A 18 -7.40 4.95 -2.54
C LYS A 18 -6.85 4.53 -3.91
N PHE A 19 -6.02 5.36 -4.52
CA PHE A 19 -5.41 5.05 -5.81
C PHE A 19 -4.35 3.96 -5.70
N ILE A 20 -3.56 3.96 -4.62
CA ILE A 20 -2.59 2.90 -4.31
C ILE A 20 -3.31 1.58 -4.03
N TYR A 21 -4.41 1.62 -3.28
CA TYR A 21 -5.26 0.44 -3.03
C TYR A 21 -5.76 -0.20 -4.34
N ASN A 22 -6.26 0.61 -5.28
CA ASN A 22 -6.69 0.09 -6.59
C ASN A 22 -5.52 -0.51 -7.38
N ALA A 23 -4.32 0.09 -7.30
CA ALA A 23 -3.14 -0.47 -7.93
C ALA A 23 -2.71 -1.81 -7.29
N ASN A 24 -2.82 -1.95 -5.96
CA ASN A 24 -2.58 -3.21 -5.24
C ASN A 24 -3.56 -4.32 -5.64
N LEU A 25 -4.83 -4.00 -5.88
CA LEU A 25 -5.82 -4.97 -6.37
C LEU A 25 -5.43 -5.51 -7.75
N VAL A 26 -5.07 -4.61 -8.68
CA VAL A 26 -4.64 -4.99 -10.03
C VAL A 26 -3.34 -5.79 -10.00
N GLU A 27 -2.39 -5.42 -9.14
CA GLU A 27 -1.17 -6.21 -8.93
C GLU A 27 -1.49 -7.62 -8.44
N THR A 28 -2.37 -7.76 -7.44
CA THR A 28 -2.76 -9.04 -6.85
C THR A 28 -3.41 -9.96 -7.88
N TYR A 29 -4.19 -9.40 -8.81
CA TYR A 29 -4.78 -10.12 -9.93
C TYR A 29 -3.70 -10.71 -10.84
N TYR A 30 -2.77 -9.89 -11.36
CA TYR A 30 -1.70 -10.37 -12.24
C TYR A 30 -0.71 -11.29 -11.52
N LEU A 31 -0.51 -11.09 -10.22
CA LEU A 31 0.25 -12.00 -9.37
C LEU A 31 -0.40 -13.39 -9.35
N GLY A 32 -1.72 -13.45 -9.21
CA GLY A 32 -2.49 -14.70 -9.29
C GLY A 32 -2.40 -15.37 -10.65
N GLU A 33 -2.57 -14.60 -11.73
CA GLU A 33 -2.62 -15.13 -13.10
C GLU A 33 -1.32 -15.83 -13.52
N HIS A 34 -0.17 -15.17 -13.38
CA HIS A 34 1.11 -15.77 -13.80
C HIS A 34 1.52 -16.96 -12.90
N ARG A 35 1.17 -16.93 -11.59
CA ARG A 35 1.39 -18.06 -10.67
C ARG A 35 0.45 -19.24 -10.97
N GLY A 36 -0.78 -18.98 -11.39
CA GLY A 36 -1.71 -20.03 -11.83
C GLY A 36 -1.14 -20.79 -13.03
N LYS A 37 -0.71 -20.05 -14.06
CA LYS A 37 -0.14 -20.63 -15.29
C LYS A 37 1.13 -21.44 -15.05
N ILE A 38 2.03 -20.97 -14.18
CA ILE A 38 3.24 -21.75 -13.86
C ILE A 38 2.89 -23.01 -13.06
N ASN A 39 1.92 -22.93 -12.14
CA ASN A 39 1.48 -24.08 -11.35
C ASN A 39 0.83 -25.15 -12.24
N GLU A 40 -0.03 -24.75 -13.18
CA GLU A 40 -0.61 -25.66 -14.18
C GLU A 40 0.48 -26.34 -15.03
N SER A 41 1.46 -25.55 -15.48
CA SER A 41 2.59 -26.06 -16.27
C SER A 41 3.44 -27.06 -15.49
N LEU A 42 3.64 -26.84 -14.19
CA LEU A 42 4.35 -27.75 -13.30
C LEU A 42 3.56 -29.05 -13.06
N LYS A 43 2.24 -28.95 -12.84
CA LYS A 43 1.35 -30.12 -12.72
C LYS A 43 1.38 -30.98 -13.99
N ALA A 44 1.42 -30.34 -15.16
CA ALA A 44 1.46 -31.01 -16.46
C ALA A 44 2.89 -31.29 -16.98
N MET A 45 3.93 -31.26 -16.12
CA MET A 45 5.33 -31.28 -16.58
C MET A 45 5.68 -32.46 -17.50
N TYR A 46 5.14 -33.65 -17.26
CA TYR A 46 5.36 -34.81 -18.13
C TYR A 46 4.78 -34.60 -19.52
N TYR A 47 3.57 -34.05 -19.62
CA TYR A 47 2.95 -33.72 -20.90
C TYR A 47 3.74 -32.63 -21.64
N VAL A 48 4.17 -31.58 -20.92
CA VAL A 48 4.98 -30.51 -21.48
C VAL A 48 6.30 -31.03 -22.06
N LYS A 49 6.96 -31.96 -21.35
CA LYS A 49 8.19 -32.60 -21.82
C LYS A 49 7.93 -33.55 -22.99
N ALA A 50 6.90 -34.38 -22.92
CA ALA A 50 6.57 -35.36 -23.95
C ALA A 50 6.17 -34.70 -25.28
N THR A 51 5.50 -33.54 -25.23
CA THR A 51 5.04 -32.81 -26.42
C THR A 51 6.03 -31.76 -26.92
N GLY A 52 7.10 -31.47 -26.16
CA GLY A 52 8.09 -30.46 -26.53
C GLY A 52 7.59 -29.01 -26.51
N ILE A 53 6.39 -28.73 -25.96
CA ILE A 53 5.76 -27.39 -26.01
C ILE A 53 6.32 -26.38 -24.99
N PHE A 54 7.44 -26.69 -24.33
CA PHE A 54 8.03 -25.86 -23.27
C PHE A 54 8.28 -24.41 -23.71
N SER A 55 8.80 -24.21 -24.92
CA SER A 55 9.09 -22.87 -25.46
C SER A 55 7.82 -22.01 -25.58
N ARG A 56 6.70 -22.61 -26.00
CA ARG A 56 5.39 -21.95 -26.11
C ARG A 56 4.88 -21.54 -24.73
N ILE A 57 4.90 -22.46 -23.77
CA ILE A 57 4.47 -22.19 -22.38
C ILE A 57 5.33 -21.08 -21.77
N LYS A 58 6.65 -21.16 -21.93
CA LYS A 58 7.58 -20.13 -21.45
C LYS A 58 7.27 -18.75 -22.04
N SER A 59 6.94 -18.68 -23.33
CA SER A 59 6.60 -17.42 -24.00
C SER A 59 5.32 -16.80 -23.45
N VAL A 60 4.27 -17.60 -23.25
CA VAL A 60 3.00 -17.16 -22.66
C VAL A 60 3.23 -16.67 -21.22
N TRP A 61 3.88 -17.48 -20.39
CA TRP A 61 4.20 -17.10 -19.02
C TRP A 61 5.05 -15.82 -18.94
N LYS A 62 6.04 -15.67 -19.81
CA LYS A 62 6.89 -14.47 -19.87
C LYS A 62 6.06 -13.22 -20.16
N LYS A 63 5.06 -13.30 -21.06
CA LYS A 63 4.16 -12.18 -21.36
C LYS A 63 3.37 -11.75 -20.11
N ASP A 64 2.82 -12.70 -19.37
CA ASP A 64 2.03 -12.41 -18.16
C ASP A 64 2.92 -11.90 -17.02
N TYR A 65 4.11 -12.47 -16.87
CA TYR A 65 5.10 -12.01 -15.89
C TYR A 65 5.55 -10.57 -16.18
N ASN A 66 5.81 -10.23 -17.45
CA ASN A 66 6.15 -8.86 -17.83
C ASN A 66 4.99 -7.88 -17.54
N LYS A 67 3.75 -8.31 -17.74
CA LYS A 67 2.55 -7.52 -17.41
C LYS A 67 2.41 -7.28 -15.90
N TYR A 68 2.72 -8.31 -15.10
CA TYR A 68 2.83 -8.19 -13.65
C TYR A 68 3.93 -7.18 -13.26
N LEU A 69 5.14 -7.30 -13.82
CA LEU A 69 6.25 -6.38 -13.52
C LEU A 69 5.93 -4.92 -13.85
N ASP A 70 5.32 -4.64 -15.00
CA ASP A 70 4.90 -3.27 -15.37
C ASP A 70 3.88 -2.71 -14.37
N THR A 71 2.95 -3.56 -13.89
CA THR A 71 1.96 -3.17 -12.88
C THR A 71 2.63 -2.86 -11.53
N VAL A 72 3.55 -3.72 -11.09
CA VAL A 72 4.34 -3.51 -9.85
C VAL A 72 5.13 -2.21 -9.94
N GLN A 73 5.84 -2.00 -11.05
CA GLN A 73 6.65 -0.80 -11.24
C GLN A 73 5.80 0.47 -11.18
N LYS A 74 4.65 0.49 -11.86
CA LYS A 74 3.69 1.62 -11.80
C LYS A 74 3.16 1.85 -10.40
N ARG A 75 2.89 0.80 -9.62
CA ARG A 75 2.45 0.92 -8.23
C ARG A 75 3.56 1.49 -7.35
N VAL A 76 4.77 0.91 -7.41
CA VAL A 76 5.92 1.34 -6.61
C VAL A 76 6.27 2.81 -6.88
N LEU A 77 6.26 3.23 -8.15
CA LEU A 77 6.47 4.64 -8.50
C LEU A 77 5.46 5.58 -7.81
N LYS A 78 4.18 5.20 -7.76
CA LYS A 78 3.14 5.99 -7.09
C LYS A 78 3.34 6.01 -5.57
N GLN A 79 3.71 4.88 -4.98
CA GLN A 79 4.00 4.80 -3.55
C GLN A 79 5.20 5.67 -3.18
N ASN A 80 6.31 5.56 -3.92
CA ASN A 80 7.51 6.36 -3.70
C ASN A 80 7.24 7.86 -3.87
N ALA A 81 6.41 8.25 -4.86
CA ALA A 81 6.00 9.63 -5.04
C ALA A 81 5.24 10.17 -3.82
N LEU A 82 4.35 9.36 -3.23
CA LEU A 82 3.60 9.74 -2.04
C LEU A 82 4.50 9.81 -0.79
N GLU A 83 5.39 8.84 -0.60
CA GLU A 83 6.38 8.86 0.49
C GLU A 83 7.28 10.09 0.38
N SER A 84 7.78 10.40 -0.82
CA SER A 84 8.60 11.60 -1.07
C SER A 84 7.83 12.90 -0.82
N PHE A 85 6.55 12.95 -1.19
CA PHE A 85 5.68 14.09 -0.89
C PHE A 85 5.53 14.29 0.63
N ASN A 86 5.28 13.22 1.38
CA ASN A 86 5.14 13.27 2.83
C ASN A 86 6.44 13.70 3.52
N SER A 87 7.59 13.16 3.09
CA SER A 87 8.89 13.59 3.61
C SER A 87 9.14 15.07 3.33
N SER A 88 8.87 15.52 2.11
CA SER A 88 9.04 16.93 1.72
C SER A 88 8.14 17.84 2.55
N LEU A 89 6.88 17.45 2.78
CA LEU A 89 5.93 18.21 3.58
C LEU A 89 6.40 18.34 5.03
N SER A 90 6.93 17.27 5.62
CA SER A 90 7.52 17.28 6.96
C SER A 90 8.72 18.25 7.03
N THR A 91 9.62 18.21 6.05
CA THR A 91 10.77 19.14 5.98
C THR A 91 10.34 20.59 5.84
N ILE A 92 9.40 20.90 4.94
CA ILE A 92 8.87 22.26 4.76
C ILE A 92 8.28 22.78 6.07
N PHE A 93 7.56 21.93 6.79
CA PHE A 93 6.96 22.31 8.06
C PHE A 93 8.02 22.65 9.13
N ILE A 94 9.09 21.86 9.26
CA ILE A 94 10.22 22.16 10.15
C ILE A 94 10.83 23.52 9.80
N ILE A 95 11.03 23.80 8.51
CA ILE A 95 11.58 25.07 8.03
C ILE A 95 10.66 26.25 8.40
N ILE A 96 9.34 26.11 8.22
CA ILE A 96 8.37 27.14 8.61
C ILE A 96 8.42 27.41 10.11
N MET A 97 8.46 26.36 10.94
CA MET A 97 8.53 26.50 12.39
C MET A 97 9.85 27.15 12.84
N LEU A 98 10.95 26.84 12.18
CA LEU A 98 12.24 27.48 12.41
C LEU A 98 12.21 28.96 12.04
N ALA A 99 11.59 29.31 10.90
CA ALA A 99 11.42 30.70 10.48
C ALA A 99 10.56 31.50 11.48
N VAL A 100 9.49 30.90 12.03
CA VAL A 100 8.67 31.51 13.08
C VAL A 100 9.47 31.74 14.36
N GLY A 101 10.24 30.72 14.80
CA GLY A 101 11.11 30.88 15.96
C GLY A 101 12.15 31.99 15.78
N PHE A 102 12.79 32.04 14.61
CA PHE A 102 13.78 33.05 14.28
C PHE A 102 13.17 34.47 14.20
N TYR A 103 11.95 34.58 13.67
CA TYR A 103 11.23 35.84 13.63
C TYR A 103 10.94 36.39 15.04
N ASN A 104 10.48 35.53 15.96
CA ASN A 104 10.23 35.93 17.36
C ASN A 104 11.53 36.34 18.07
N PHE A 105 12.63 35.61 17.85
CA PHE A 105 13.94 35.98 18.37
C PHE A 105 14.39 37.36 17.85
N SER A 106 14.23 37.60 16.55
CA SER A 106 14.63 38.86 15.90
C SER A 106 13.84 40.09 16.40
N LYS A 107 12.63 39.89 16.94
CA LYS A 107 11.83 40.94 17.57
C LYS A 107 12.14 41.17 19.05
N GLY A 108 13.00 40.36 19.66
CA GLY A 108 13.23 40.36 21.11
C GLY A 108 12.05 39.80 21.91
N GLU A 109 11.08 39.14 21.26
CA GLU A 109 9.93 38.50 21.88
C GLU A 109 10.25 37.06 22.36
N GLY A 110 11.50 36.62 22.23
CA GLY A 110 11.95 35.30 22.66
C GLY A 110 13.46 35.12 22.64
N ASP A 111 13.91 34.13 23.41
CA ASP A 111 15.32 33.73 23.47
C ASP A 111 15.65 32.65 22.42
N LEU A 112 16.94 32.38 22.23
CA LEU A 112 17.42 31.32 21.34
C LEU A 112 16.77 29.96 21.67
N SER A 113 16.40 29.72 22.94
CA SER A 113 15.68 28.54 23.41
C SER A 113 14.31 28.38 22.75
N ASN A 114 13.61 29.46 22.39
CA ASN A 114 12.32 29.40 21.71
C ASN A 114 12.45 28.79 20.31
N ILE A 115 13.57 29.00 19.62
CA ILE A 115 13.82 28.37 18.31
C ILE A 115 13.90 26.85 18.46
N PHE A 116 14.68 26.36 19.43
CA PHE A 116 14.79 24.93 19.73
C PHE A 116 13.46 24.33 20.18
N PHE A 117 12.68 25.08 20.96
CA PHE A 117 11.34 24.68 21.39
C PHE A 117 10.38 24.48 20.20
N PHE A 118 10.35 25.40 19.23
CA PHE A 118 9.52 25.25 18.04
C PHE A 118 9.93 24.05 17.17
N ILE A 119 11.22 23.75 17.07
CA ILE A 119 11.73 22.56 16.38
C ILE A 119 11.28 21.29 17.12
N ALA A 120 11.44 21.24 18.44
CA ALA A 120 11.04 20.09 19.25
C ALA A 120 9.53 19.82 19.15
N ILE A 121 8.71 20.86 19.31
CA ILE A 121 7.25 20.75 19.16
C ILE A 121 6.85 20.30 17.76
N SER A 122 7.51 20.82 16.72
CA SER A 122 7.20 20.42 15.35
C SER A 122 7.37 18.90 15.15
N SER A 123 8.42 18.33 15.72
CA SER A 123 8.73 16.90 15.66
C SER A 123 7.72 16.07 16.45
N ILE A 124 7.36 16.52 17.66
CA ILE A 124 6.36 15.86 18.52
C ILE A 124 5.00 15.80 17.84
N ILE A 125 4.57 16.89 17.17
CA ILE A 125 3.25 16.92 16.53
C ILE A 125 3.22 16.13 15.21
N PHE A 126 4.31 16.12 14.44
CA PHE A 126 4.32 15.42 13.16
C PHE A 126 4.53 13.91 13.26
N SER A 127 5.17 13.42 14.33
CA SER A 127 5.41 11.99 14.52
C SER A 127 4.12 11.14 14.48
N PRO A 128 3.04 11.50 15.23
CA PRO A 128 1.76 10.82 15.13
C PRO A 128 1.14 10.87 13.73
N VAL A 129 1.25 12.01 13.04
CA VAL A 129 0.70 12.21 11.69
C VAL A 129 1.39 11.27 10.69
N SER A 130 2.72 11.21 10.74
CA SER A 130 3.50 10.28 9.91
C SER A 130 3.15 8.82 10.20
N THR A 131 2.87 8.49 11.46
CA THR A 131 2.49 7.14 11.89
C THR A 131 1.11 6.74 11.36
N ILE A 132 0.14 7.65 11.40
CA ILE A 132 -1.20 7.45 10.83
C ILE A 132 -1.10 7.25 9.32
N ILE A 133 -0.32 8.08 8.63
CA ILE A 133 -0.10 7.96 7.19
C ILE A 133 0.52 6.61 6.84
N GLY A 134 1.58 6.20 7.53
CA GLY A 134 2.21 4.89 7.33
C GLY A 134 1.22 3.73 7.56
N SER A 135 0.39 3.83 8.59
CA SER A 135 -0.65 2.85 8.89
C SER A 135 -1.69 2.75 7.77
N ILE A 136 -2.12 3.87 7.18
CA ILE A 136 -3.07 3.90 6.05
C ILE A 136 -2.45 3.21 4.83
N LEU A 137 -1.17 3.46 4.53
CA LEU A 137 -0.48 2.85 3.38
C LEU A 137 -0.30 1.34 3.55
N ASN A 138 0.07 0.91 4.76
CA ASN A 138 0.16 -0.51 5.10
C ASN A 138 -1.21 -1.17 5.01
N TRP A 139 -2.25 -0.54 5.54
CA TRP A 139 -3.62 -1.04 5.45
C TRP A 139 -4.07 -1.21 3.99
N ASN A 140 -3.77 -0.26 3.11
CA ASN A 140 -4.09 -0.35 1.68
C ASN A 140 -3.36 -1.51 0.97
N SER A 141 -2.28 -2.03 1.54
CA SER A 141 -1.53 -3.17 1.02
C SER A 141 -2.00 -4.50 1.59
N VAL A 142 -2.42 -4.52 2.87
CA VAL A 142 -2.90 -5.73 3.56
C VAL A 142 -4.38 -6.02 3.26
N LYS A 143 -5.21 -4.98 3.15
CA LYS A 143 -6.66 -5.11 2.93
C LYS A 143 -7.04 -6.00 1.73
N PRO A 144 -6.41 -5.88 0.54
CA PRO A 144 -6.69 -6.77 -0.59
C PRO A 144 -6.47 -8.26 -0.29
N LEU A 145 -5.44 -8.58 0.49
CA LEU A 145 -5.12 -9.96 0.87
C LEU A 145 -6.15 -10.50 1.86
N LEU A 146 -6.56 -9.69 2.84
CA LEU A 146 -7.60 -10.07 3.80
C LEU A 146 -8.95 -10.29 3.10
N LEU A 147 -9.34 -9.39 2.18
CA LEU A 147 -10.57 -9.55 1.40
C LEU A 147 -10.57 -10.86 0.62
N ARG A 148 -9.45 -11.22 -0.02
CA ARG A 148 -9.36 -12.48 -0.75
C ARG A 148 -9.47 -13.71 0.15
N THR A 149 -8.92 -13.65 1.37
CA THR A 149 -9.07 -14.74 2.35
C THR A 149 -10.51 -14.82 2.86
N LEU A 150 -11.15 -13.67 3.09
CA LEU A 150 -12.56 -13.58 3.46
C LEU A 150 -13.45 -14.17 2.37
N ASP A 151 -13.20 -13.81 1.10
CA ASP A 151 -13.95 -14.34 -0.06
C ASP A 151 -13.92 -15.88 -0.07
N ILE A 152 -12.79 -16.52 0.26
CA ILE A 152 -12.66 -17.99 0.34
C ILE A 152 -13.44 -18.57 1.53
N LEU A 153 -13.49 -17.85 2.66
CA LEU A 153 -14.21 -18.29 3.86
C LEU A 153 -15.72 -18.11 3.73
N GLU A 154 -16.15 -17.07 3.02
CA GLU A 154 -17.56 -16.76 2.73
C GLU A 154 -18.08 -17.48 1.49
N GLU A 155 -17.20 -18.13 0.72
CA GLU A 155 -17.58 -19.01 -0.39
C GLU A 155 -18.42 -20.16 0.19
N VAL A 156 -19.74 -19.99 0.14
CA VAL A 156 -20.71 -21.02 0.51
C VAL A 156 -20.35 -22.25 -0.30
N LEU A 157 -20.04 -23.36 0.40
CA LEU A 157 -19.80 -24.66 -0.20
C LEU A 157 -20.84 -24.85 -1.32
N GLU A 158 -20.38 -24.86 -2.58
CA GLU A 158 -21.25 -25.23 -3.69
C GLU A 158 -21.94 -26.52 -3.27
N LYS A 159 -23.28 -26.51 -3.27
CA LYS A 159 -24.11 -27.65 -2.93
C LYS A 159 -23.66 -28.80 -3.82
N ASN A 160 -22.75 -29.64 -3.32
CA ASN A 160 -22.55 -30.97 -3.84
C ASN A 160 -23.95 -31.58 -3.85
N GLY A 161 -24.35 -32.16 -4.98
CA GLY A 161 -25.67 -32.76 -5.19
C GLY A 161 -25.94 -34.00 -4.33
N SER A 162 -25.57 -33.96 -3.05
CA SER A 162 -25.91 -34.90 -2.00
C SER A 162 -26.11 -34.11 -0.71
N ASP A 163 -27.33 -34.14 -0.21
CA ASP A 163 -27.74 -33.55 1.06
C ASP A 163 -26.75 -33.84 2.19
N THR A 164 -26.05 -32.82 2.66
CA THR A 164 -25.69 -32.71 4.07
C THR A 164 -25.44 -31.24 4.39
N GLU A 165 -26.38 -30.63 5.12
CA GLU A 165 -26.13 -29.35 5.79
C GLU A 165 -24.93 -29.51 6.70
N VAL A 166 -23.84 -28.85 6.36
CA VAL A 166 -22.68 -28.72 7.22
C VAL A 166 -22.68 -27.26 7.67
N ASP A 167 -23.38 -27.02 8.77
CA ASP A 167 -23.47 -25.74 9.46
C ASP A 167 -22.14 -25.47 10.16
N ILE A 168 -21.19 -24.90 9.42
CA ILE A 168 -19.90 -24.49 9.97
C ILE A 168 -19.97 -22.99 10.29
N LEU A 169 -20.14 -22.74 11.60
CA LEU A 169 -19.74 -21.54 12.34
C LEU A 169 -20.66 -20.31 12.24
N ARG A 170 -21.87 -20.43 12.82
CA ARG A 170 -22.42 -19.34 13.62
C ARG A 170 -22.01 -19.54 15.08
N GLY A 171 -20.90 -18.91 15.47
CA GLY A 171 -20.50 -18.80 16.87
C GLY A 171 -21.51 -17.93 17.63
N SER A 172 -22.08 -18.54 18.67
CA SER A 172 -22.81 -17.92 19.78
C SER A 172 -21.93 -16.99 20.60
#